data_AF-A0AAN8YBF9-F1
#
_entry.id   AF-A0AAN8YBF9-F1
#
_cell.length_a   1.000
_cell.length_b   1.000
_cell.length_c   1.000
_cell.angle_alpha   90.00
_cell.angle_beta   90.00
_cell.angle_gamma   90.00
#
_symmetry.space_group_name_H-M   'P 1'
#
loop_
_entity.id
_entity.type
_entity.pdbx_description
1 polymer ?
#
loop_
_entity_poly.entity_id
_entity_poly.type
_entity_poly.pdbx_seq_one_letter_code
_entity_poly.pdbx_strand_id
1 'polypeptide(L)' 'MDLVPHALKLLNICTSVASYANIEKILNIGICILRGSQKSSAKELLRRIESINAKVLCFL' A
#
# COMPACT_ATOMS: atom_id res chain seq x y z
N MET A 1 13.59 8.78 -10.62
CA MET A 1 13.61 8.43 -9.19
C MET A 1 12.91 7.10 -9.00
N ASP A 2 13.54 6.15 -8.31
CA ASP A 2 12.90 4.88 -7.97
C ASP A 2 12.13 5.02 -6.65
N LEU A 3 10.82 4.88 -6.70
CA LEU A 3 9.91 5.04 -5.56
C LEU A 3 9.71 3.72 -4.77
N VAL A 4 10.21 2.60 -5.28
CA VAL A 4 10.10 1.28 -4.64
C VAL A 4 10.67 1.26 -3.22
N PRO A 5 11.88 1.77 -2.93
CA PRO A 5 12.39 1.80 -1.56
C PRO A 5 11.54 2.66 -0.61
N HIS A 6 10.89 3.71 -1.12
CA HIS A 6 10.00 4.55 -0.31
C HIS A 6 8.68 3.83 0.02
N ALA A 7 8.10 3.11 -0.95
CA ALA A 7 6.93 2.28 -0.73
C ALA A 7 7.20 1.15 0.28
N LEU A 8 8.39 0.54 0.20
CA LEU A 8 8.80 -0.53 1.13
C LEU A 8 8.92 -0.01 2.58
N LYS A 9 9.50 1.18 2.75
CA LYS A 9 9.60 1.85 4.05
C LYS A 9 8.22 2.20 4.63
N LEU A 10 7.30 2.64 3.78
CA LEU A 10 5.91 2.93 4.15
C LEU A 10 5.17 1.66 4.60
N LEU A 11 5.37 0.54 3.90
CA LEU A 11 4.80 -0.75 4.24
C LEU A 11 5.31 -1.24 5.61
N ASN A 12 6.60 -1.07 5.88
CA ASN A 12 7.20 -1.51 7.14
C ASN A 12 6.67 -0.73 8.35
N ILE A 13 6.31 0.55 8.15
CA ILE A 13 5.63 1.36 9.18
C ILE A 13 4.21 0.81 9.44
N CYS A 14 3.47 0.39 8.42
CA CYS A 14 2.15 -0.21 8.59
C CYS A 14 2.17 -1.43 9.52
N THR A 15 3.21 -2.27 9.41
CA THR A 15 3.38 -3.47 10.25
C THR A 15 3.61 -3.14 11.73
N SER A 16 4.05 -1.93 12.05
CA SER A 16 4.29 -1.46 13.43
C SER A 16 3.13 -0.67 14.03
N VAL A 17 2.12 -0.27 13.25
CA VAL A 17 1.01 0.57 13.74
C VAL A 17 -0.23 -0.29 13.97
N ALA A 18 -0.63 -0.44 15.23
CA ALA A 18 -1.74 -1.30 15.67
C ALA A 18 -3.17 -0.75 15.42
N SER A 19 -3.32 0.31 14.62
CA SER A 19 -4.63 0.91 14.34
C SER A 19 -5.04 0.66 12.89
N TYR A 20 -6.15 -0.06 12.70
CA TYR A 20 -6.74 -0.33 11.40
C TYR A 20 -6.99 0.95 10.58
N ALA A 21 -7.43 2.03 11.23
CA ALA A 21 -7.63 3.34 10.57
C ALA A 21 -6.32 3.95 10.05
N ASN A 22 -5.21 3.72 10.74
CA ASN A 22 -3.89 4.16 10.28
C ASN A 22 -3.39 3.27 9.14
N ILE A 23 -3.62 1.95 9.21
CA ILE A 23 -3.29 1.00 8.14
C ILE A 23 -4.03 1.37 6.85
N GLU A 24 -5.35 1.62 6.91
CA GLU A 24 -6.17 2.03 5.76
C GLU A 24 -5.64 3.32 5.12
N LYS A 25 -5.34 4.35 5.92
CA LYS A 25 -4.75 5.60 5.42
C LYS A 25 -3.43 5.38 4.69
N ILE A 26 -2.55 4.53 5.24
CA ILE A 26 -1.25 4.28 4.62
C ILE A 26 -1.40 3.46 3.32
N LEU A 27 -2.30 2.47 3.29
CA LEU A 27 -2.61 1.71 2.06
C LEU A 27 -3.17 2.62 0.96
N ASN A 28 -4.09 3.52 1.30
CA ASN A 28 -4.66 4.48 0.34
C ASN A 28 -3.59 5.42 -0.25
N ILE A 29 -2.62 5.87 0.56
CA ILE A 29 -1.48 6.65 0.07
C ILE A 29 -0.63 5.82 -0.91
N GLY A 30 -0.34 4.56 -0.57
CA GLY A 30 0.39 3.63 -1.44
C GLY A 30 -0.30 3.40 -2.78
N ILE A 31 -1.62 3.21 -2.78
CA ILE A 31 -2.45 3.08 -4.00
C ILE A 31 -2.30 4.34 -4.86
N CYS A 32 -2.47 5.53 -4.26
CA CYS A 32 -2.39 6.80 -4.98
C CYS A 32 -1.01 7.00 -5.66
N ILE A 33 0.08 6.67 -4.97
CA ILE A 33 1.46 6.78 -5.50
C ILE A 33 1.70 5.82 -6.67
N LEU A 34 1.14 4.60 -6.59
CA LEU A 34 1.35 3.57 -7.62
C LEU A 34 0.41 3.76 -8.81
N ARG A 35 -0.71 4.46 -8.63
CA ARG A 35 -1.70 4.72 -9.67
C ARG A 35 -1.07 5.55 -10.79
N GLY A 36 -0.98 4.97 -11.99
CA GLY A 36 -0.39 5.60 -13.18
C GLY A 36 1.04 5.17 -13.50
N SER A 37 1.69 4.39 -12.64
CA SER A 37 3.01 3.82 -12.97
C SER A 37 2.92 2.78 -14.09
N GLN A 38 3.76 2.91 -15.11
CA GLN A 38 3.85 1.93 -16.20
C GLN A 38 4.75 0.73 -15.86
N LYS A 39 5.56 0.82 -14.79
CA LYS A 39 6.46 -0.27 -14.36
C LYS A 39 5.64 -1.50 -13.95
N SER A 40 6.03 -2.68 -14.43
CA SER A 40 5.41 -3.96 -14.08
C SER A 40 5.44 -4.23 -12.57
N SER A 41 6.57 -3.93 -11.92
CA SER A 41 6.74 -4.06 -10.46
C SER A 41 5.76 -3.18 -9.67
N ALA A 42 5.47 -1.97 -10.15
CA ALA A 42 4.51 -1.07 -9.52
C ALA A 42 3.07 -1.59 -9.69
N LYS A 43 2.72 -2.12 -10.87
CA LYS A 43 1.42 -2.74 -11.13
C LYS A 43 1.19 -3.98 -10.27
N GLU A 44 2.23 -4.80 -10.06
CA GLU A 44 2.12 -5.96 -9.18
C GLU A 44 1.98 -5.55 -7.71
N LEU A 45 2.76 -4.56 -7.27
CA LEU A 45 2.65 -4.04 -5.91
C LEU A 45 1.26 -3.41 -5.65
N LEU A 46 0.72 -2.68 -6.63
CA LEU A 46 -0.63 -2.11 -6.56
C LEU A 46 -1.69 -3.20 -6.34
N ARG A 47 -1.66 -4.29 -7.14
CA ARG A 47 -2.59 -5.42 -6.96
C ARG A 47 -2.50 -6.05 -5.57
N ARG A 48 -1.30 -6.17 -5.01
CA ARG A 48 -1.12 -6.72 -3.64
C ARG A 48 -1.71 -5.78 -2.60
N ILE A 49 -1.48 -4.48 -2.71
CA ILE A 49 -2.01 -3.47 -1.78
C ILE A 49 -3.54 -3.41 -1.87
N GLU A 50 -4.11 -3.40 -3.09
CA GLU A 50 -5.57 -3.44 -3.29
C GLU A 50 -6.20 -4.71 -2.69
N SER A 51 -5.54 -5.87 -2.83
CA SER A 51 -5.99 -7.12 -2.20
C SER A 51 -5.96 -7.06 -0.67
N ILE A 52 -4.92 -6.46 -0.08
CA ILE A 52 -4.83 -6.24 1.37
C ILE A 52 -5.93 -5.27 1.82
N ASN A 53 -6.14 -4.16 1.10
CA ASN A 53 -7.15 -3.17 1.44
C ASN A 53 -8.57 -3.74 1.37
N ALA A 54 -8.87 -4.56 0.36
CA ALA A 54 -10.14 -5.27 0.24
C ALA A 54 -10.36 -6.26 1.40
N LYS A 55 -9.29 -6.92 1.87
CA LYS A 55 -9.36 -7.79 3.06
C LYS A 55 -9.57 -6.99 4.34
N VAL A 56 -8.87 -5.87 4.50
CA VAL A 56 -9.02 -4.99 5.67
C VAL A 56 -10.45 -4.44 5.77
N LEU A 57 -11.06 -4.06 4.65
CA LEU A 57 -12.46 -3.61 4.61
C LEU A 57 -13.46 -4.72 4.98
N CYS A 58 -13.10 -6.00 4.82
CA CYS A 58 -13.94 -7.15 5.15
C CYS A 58 -13.95 -7.48 6.65
N PHE A 59 -12.97 -6.97 7.41
CA PHE A 59 -12.85 -7.16 8.86
C PHE A 59 -13.39 -5.98 9.70
N LEU A 60 -13.90 -4.93 9.03
CA LEU A 60 -14.53 -3.76 9.65
C LEU A 60 -16.06 -3.82 9.44
#